data_AF-A0A931CRC1-F1
#
_entry.id   AF-A0A931CRC1-F1
#
_cell.length_a   1.000
_cell.length_b   1.000
_cell.length_c   1.000
_cell.angle_alpha   90.00
_cell.angle_beta   90.00
_cell.angle_gamma   90.00
#
_symmetry.space_group_name_H-M   'P 1'
#
loop_
_entity.id
_entity.type
_entity.pdbx_description
1 polymer ?
#
loop_
_entity_poly.entity_id
_entity_poly.type
_entity_poly.pdbx_seq_one_letter_code
_entity_poly.pdbx_strand_id
1 'polypeptide(L)'
;KDNTPLPCSGVVSELADVIHAGFVFPSGYQWWITHRLHPFNPVYFDGNPALFSYSEEQCRIARSRTHRSSDTPRQLSTDMDRSGALDHASGLPDPVSEPDTVSLRTLCRFFNHPLAMFYQTTPKIVFPEPEEPLPDREPFQVSGLARYQLGSWILEKELNLSGYALARAGGQLPLGNQGGLAWENLLQTTRPIQALAAKQVPDTPRDSVAVDLVVKKCRVQGLVSDLYKEDEGAVRCVIEFGRIHARRLVTNWILHLAATLMMPNTPVTTRIIGTDPFRRQSVGMQTFTPVGESARPYLEHLVTLYCQGLTRPWPFFPDTGLALARALAEKEYDPHDDVLAGAMKKARPAWFNAHTQTGEKTDRYTAMWMEHHPDPLDTLLHLQTSGMVDHSLAVFKPLLAHLESGA
;
A
#
# COMPACT_ATOMS: atom_id res chain seq x y z
N LYS A 1 -4.47 13.28 28.84
CA LYS A 1 -4.58 13.80 30.23
C LYS A 1 -3.17 14.02 30.75
N ASP A 2 -2.96 15.07 31.52
CA ASP A 2 -1.69 15.63 32.01
C ASP A 2 -1.11 14.93 33.25
N ASN A 3 -1.81 13.92 33.78
CA ASN A 3 -1.41 13.16 34.97
C ASN A 3 -1.19 14.03 36.22
N THR A 4 -1.83 15.20 36.26
CA THR A 4 -1.75 16.11 37.41
C THR A 4 -2.48 15.50 38.62
N PRO A 5 -1.92 15.64 39.84
CA PRO A 5 -2.59 15.14 41.04
C PRO A 5 -3.93 15.83 41.23
N LEU A 6 -4.98 15.03 41.44
CA LEU A 6 -6.30 15.54 41.79
C LEU A 6 -6.37 15.67 43.31
N PRO A 7 -6.73 16.86 43.84
CA PRO A 7 -6.94 17.01 45.27
C PRO A 7 -8.15 16.17 45.72
N CYS A 8 -8.09 15.65 46.94
CA CYS A 8 -9.27 15.07 47.57
C CYS A 8 -10.26 16.17 47.97
N SER A 9 -11.50 15.78 48.29
CA SER A 9 -12.50 16.73 48.82
C SER A 9 -12.01 17.39 50.12
N GLY A 10 -12.34 18.66 50.35
CA GLY A 10 -11.90 19.41 51.54
C GLY A 10 -12.20 18.69 52.86
N VAL A 11 -13.36 18.03 52.95
CA VAL A 11 -13.77 17.25 54.14
C VAL A 11 -12.86 16.03 54.38
N VAL A 12 -12.37 15.39 53.31
CA VAL A 12 -11.43 14.27 53.42
C VAL A 12 -10.05 14.77 53.85
N SER A 13 -9.65 15.96 53.38
CA SER A 13 -8.41 16.62 53.79
C SER A 13 -8.43 17.00 55.27
N GLU A 14 -9.53 17.62 55.75
CA GLU A 14 -9.67 17.97 57.17
C GLU A 14 -9.67 16.74 58.07
N LEU A 15 -10.34 15.66 57.65
CA LEU A 15 -10.30 14.38 58.37
C LEU A 15 -8.89 13.82 58.43
N ALA A 16 -8.14 13.89 57.32
CA ALA A 16 -6.74 13.47 57.27
C ALA A 16 -5.87 14.28 58.25
N ASP A 17 -6.08 15.59 58.34
CA ASP A 17 -5.38 16.47 59.28
C ASP A 17 -5.68 16.11 60.75
N VAL A 18 -6.95 15.84 61.08
CA VAL A 18 -7.34 15.40 62.43
C VAL A 18 -6.72 14.04 62.78
N ILE A 19 -6.70 13.08 61.83
CA ILE A 19 -6.07 11.78 62.03
C ILE A 19 -4.56 11.94 62.31
N HIS A 20 -3.88 12.81 61.56
CA HIS A 20 -2.47 13.10 61.77
C HIS A 20 -2.17 13.77 63.11
N ALA A 21 -3.03 14.66 63.59
CA ALA A 21 -2.84 15.37 64.86
C ALA A 21 -3.25 14.55 66.09
N GLY A 22 -4.25 13.66 65.95
CA GLY A 22 -4.91 12.99 67.07
C GLY A 22 -4.41 11.58 67.38
N PHE A 23 -3.67 10.93 66.49
CA PHE A 23 -3.28 9.53 66.63
C PHE A 23 -1.76 9.32 66.50
N VAL A 24 -1.20 8.50 67.39
CA VAL A 24 0.16 7.96 67.25
C VAL A 24 0.05 6.53 66.76
N PHE A 25 0.49 6.29 65.53
CA PHE A 25 0.43 4.97 64.91
C PHE A 25 1.69 4.14 65.24
N PRO A 26 1.56 2.81 65.42
CA PRO A 26 2.70 1.91 65.48
C PRO A 26 3.58 2.03 64.23
N SER A 27 4.87 1.78 64.38
CA SER A 27 5.80 1.78 63.24
C SER A 27 5.33 0.83 62.14
N GLY A 28 5.20 1.34 60.91
CA GLY A 28 4.79 0.57 59.74
C GLY A 28 3.28 0.52 59.46
N TYR A 29 2.43 1.13 60.29
CA TYR A 29 0.98 1.17 60.04
C TYR A 29 0.62 2.17 58.92
N GLN A 30 -0.08 1.71 57.88
CA GLN A 30 -0.55 2.52 56.76
C GLN A 30 -2.07 2.69 56.81
N TRP A 31 -2.56 3.92 56.82
CA TRP A 31 -3.98 4.25 56.77
C TRP A 31 -4.39 4.98 55.48
N TRP A 32 -3.42 5.52 54.76
CA TRP A 32 -3.60 6.09 53.43
C TRP A 32 -2.97 5.17 52.39
N ILE A 33 -3.78 4.61 51.49
CA ILE A 33 -3.34 3.64 50.49
C ILE A 33 -3.46 4.26 49.10
N THR A 34 -2.32 4.39 48.42
CA THR A 34 -2.29 4.84 47.03
C THR A 34 -2.38 3.64 46.09
N HIS A 35 -3.54 3.47 45.48
CA HIS A 35 -3.78 2.40 44.50
C HIS A 35 -3.03 2.63 43.18
N ARG A 36 -2.64 1.53 42.53
CA ARG A 36 -2.06 1.53 41.18
C ARG A 36 -3.16 1.77 40.14
N LEU A 37 -2.80 2.47 39.07
CA LEU A 37 -3.72 2.84 37.98
C LEU A 37 -4.39 1.64 37.31
N HIS A 38 -3.65 0.55 37.11
CA HIS A 38 -4.15 -0.65 36.43
C HIS A 38 -4.48 -1.77 37.44
N PRO A 39 -5.64 -2.41 37.30
CA PRO A 39 -6.07 -3.48 38.21
C PRO A 39 -5.23 -4.77 38.10
N PHE A 40 -4.52 -4.96 36.99
CA PHE A 40 -3.57 -6.07 36.77
C PHE A 40 -2.14 -5.74 37.23
N ASN A 41 -1.93 -4.73 38.09
CA ASN A 41 -0.60 -4.49 38.63
C ASN A 41 -0.17 -5.69 39.52
N PRO A 42 1.05 -6.25 39.34
CA PRO A 42 1.50 -7.42 40.11
C PRO A 42 1.44 -7.27 41.63
N VAL A 43 1.56 -6.03 42.15
CA VAL A 43 1.47 -5.73 43.59
C VAL A 43 0.13 -6.11 44.19
N TYR A 44 -0.94 -6.24 43.39
CA TYR A 44 -2.24 -6.72 43.89
C TYR A 44 -2.31 -8.23 44.10
N PHE A 45 -1.26 -8.97 43.72
CA PHE A 45 -1.23 -10.44 43.70
C PHE A 45 0.06 -11.02 44.32
N ASP A 46 0.87 -10.20 44.98
CA ASP A 46 2.15 -10.59 45.60
C ASP A 46 2.02 -11.00 47.08
N GLY A 47 0.80 -10.99 47.62
CA GLY A 47 0.52 -11.30 49.02
C GLY A 47 0.56 -10.09 49.96
N ASN A 48 0.69 -8.86 49.44
CA ASN A 48 0.58 -7.65 50.25
C ASN A 48 -0.85 -7.47 50.80
N PRO A 49 -1.02 -7.41 52.14
CA PRO A 49 -2.34 -7.27 52.74
C PRO A 49 -3.01 -5.90 52.49
N ALA A 50 -2.25 -4.86 52.15
CA ALA A 50 -2.79 -3.52 51.88
C ALA A 50 -3.24 -3.33 50.42
N LEU A 51 -2.66 -4.09 49.49
CA LEU A 51 -2.98 -4.04 48.07
C LEU A 51 -3.22 -5.46 47.59
N PHE A 52 -4.48 -5.88 47.56
CA PHE A 52 -4.88 -7.18 47.02
C PHE A 52 -6.04 -7.05 46.04
N SER A 53 -6.18 -8.03 45.16
CA SER A 53 -7.34 -8.16 44.28
C SER A 53 -7.82 -9.62 44.26
N TYR A 54 -9.14 -9.80 44.37
CA TYR A 54 -9.78 -11.12 44.23
C TYR A 54 -10.06 -11.50 42.76
N SER A 55 -9.75 -10.62 41.80
CA SER A 55 -10.02 -10.89 40.39
C SER A 55 -8.98 -11.86 39.82
N GLU A 56 -9.41 -13.10 39.60
CA GLU A 56 -8.58 -14.12 38.97
C GLU A 56 -8.17 -13.73 37.55
N GLU A 57 -9.06 -13.07 36.80
CA GLU A 57 -8.77 -12.55 35.46
C GLU A 57 -7.60 -11.55 35.49
N GLN A 58 -7.65 -10.58 36.40
CA GLN A 58 -6.58 -9.60 36.55
C GLN A 58 -5.27 -10.24 37.05
N CYS A 59 -5.36 -11.29 37.86
CA CYS A 59 -4.20 -12.08 38.29
C CYS A 59 -3.54 -12.80 37.09
N ARG A 60 -4.35 -13.40 36.20
CA ARG A 60 -3.85 -14.04 34.97
C ARG A 60 -3.16 -13.02 34.06
N ILE A 61 -3.70 -11.80 33.93
CA ILE A 61 -3.06 -10.70 33.19
C ILE A 61 -1.74 -10.26 33.86
N ALA A 62 -1.72 -10.11 35.19
CA ALA A 62 -0.51 -9.75 35.92
C ALA A 62 0.61 -10.78 35.72
N ARG A 63 0.27 -12.08 35.82
CA ARG A 63 1.21 -13.20 35.60
C ARG A 63 1.72 -13.26 34.16
N SER A 64 0.86 -13.08 33.15
CA SER A 64 1.30 -13.13 31.75
C SER A 64 2.28 -12.01 31.42
N ARG A 65 2.20 -10.87 32.12
CA ARG A 65 3.15 -9.75 31.98
C ARG A 65 4.49 -9.99 32.66
N THR A 66 4.53 -10.67 33.82
CA THR A 66 5.80 -11.02 34.47
C THR A 66 6.56 -12.11 33.70
N HIS A 67 5.85 -13.01 33.02
CA HIS A 67 6.46 -13.97 32.08
C HIS A 67 6.87 -13.35 30.73
N ARG A 68 6.48 -12.09 30.45
CA ARG A 68 6.91 -11.30 29.28
C ARG A 68 8.13 -10.41 29.55
N SER A 69 8.85 -10.60 30.66
CA SER A 69 10.03 -9.79 31.02
C SER A 69 11.21 -9.87 30.04
N SER A 70 11.11 -10.59 28.93
CA SER A 70 11.90 -10.32 27.74
C SER A 70 10.99 -9.77 26.65
N ASP A 71 11.07 -8.47 26.42
CA ASP A 71 10.66 -7.80 25.17
C ASP A 71 11.62 -8.19 24.02
N THR A 72 12.10 -9.44 24.01
CA THR A 72 12.64 -10.06 22.82
C THR A 72 11.44 -10.46 21.97
N PRO A 73 11.38 -10.06 20.69
CA PRO A 73 10.48 -10.71 19.75
C PRO A 73 10.75 -12.20 19.89
N ARG A 74 9.68 -12.99 20.11
CA ARG A 74 9.70 -14.44 20.31
C ARG A 74 10.94 -15.04 19.63
N GLN A 75 12.01 -15.29 20.39
CA GLN A 75 13.19 -15.93 19.81
C GLN A 75 12.70 -17.30 19.34
N LEU A 76 12.69 -17.51 18.02
CA LEU A 76 12.70 -18.84 17.48
C LEU A 76 13.86 -19.56 18.17
N SER A 77 13.55 -20.65 18.85
CA SER A 77 14.52 -21.54 19.48
C SER A 77 15.67 -21.80 18.51
N THR A 78 16.89 -21.49 18.93
CA THR A 78 18.12 -21.68 18.15
C THR A 78 18.60 -23.14 18.09
N ASP A 79 17.79 -24.10 18.53
CA ASP A 79 18.02 -25.52 18.26
C ASP A 79 17.48 -25.90 16.87
N MET A 80 17.80 -25.08 15.87
CA MET A 80 17.57 -25.39 14.46
C MET A 80 18.94 -25.51 13.78
N ASP A 81 19.70 -26.49 14.24
CA ASP A 81 20.74 -27.09 13.42
C ASP A 81 20.07 -27.62 12.14
N ARG A 82 20.43 -26.97 11.02
CA ARG A 82 20.46 -27.47 9.63
C ARG A 82 19.41 -28.56 9.31
N SER A 83 18.39 -28.18 8.54
CA SER A 83 17.24 -28.97 8.03
C SER A 83 15.93 -28.80 8.82
N GLY A 84 15.40 -27.57 8.85
CA GLY A 84 14.12 -27.31 9.51
C GLY A 84 13.49 -25.95 9.20
N ALA A 85 13.80 -25.34 8.04
CA ALA A 85 12.99 -24.24 7.57
C ALA A 85 11.67 -24.83 7.04
N LEU A 86 10.54 -24.34 7.55
CA LEU A 86 9.14 -24.67 7.21
C LEU A 86 8.50 -25.77 8.07
N ASP A 87 8.04 -25.45 9.30
CA ASP A 87 7.04 -26.29 9.99
C ASP A 87 6.17 -25.54 11.04
N HIS A 88 5.97 -24.23 10.83
CA HIS A 88 4.81 -23.51 11.41
C HIS A 88 3.70 -23.27 10.38
N ALA A 89 3.68 -24.10 9.33
CA ALA A 89 2.61 -24.19 8.34
C ALA A 89 1.50 -25.18 8.74
N SER A 90 1.60 -25.85 9.91
CA SER A 90 0.72 -26.94 10.34
C SER A 90 -0.71 -26.52 10.75
N GLY A 91 -1.15 -25.32 10.36
CA GLY A 91 -2.53 -24.86 10.50
C GLY A 91 -2.98 -23.90 9.40
N LEU A 92 -2.13 -23.65 8.40
CA LEU A 92 -2.56 -22.98 7.18
C LEU A 92 -3.29 -24.03 6.32
N PRO A 93 -4.44 -23.70 5.71
CA PRO A 93 -5.09 -24.60 4.76
C PRO A 93 -4.08 -25.05 3.70
N ASP A 94 -4.27 -26.28 3.17
CA ASP A 94 -3.40 -26.85 2.14
C ASP A 94 -3.02 -25.78 1.10
N PRO A 95 -1.72 -25.69 0.73
CA PRO A 95 -1.26 -24.68 -0.20
C PRO A 95 -2.17 -24.70 -1.42
N VAL A 96 -2.76 -23.53 -1.73
CA VAL A 96 -3.61 -23.37 -2.91
C VAL A 96 -2.82 -23.92 -4.09
N SER A 97 -3.34 -25.01 -4.70
CA SER A 97 -2.75 -25.59 -5.90
C SER A 97 -2.47 -24.45 -6.87
N GLU A 98 -1.28 -24.44 -7.49
CA GLU A 98 -0.93 -23.42 -8.49
C GLU A 98 -2.11 -23.27 -9.46
N PRO A 99 -2.62 -22.05 -9.67
CA PRO A 99 -3.82 -21.89 -10.46
C PRO A 99 -3.54 -22.27 -11.91
N ASP A 100 -4.37 -23.16 -12.46
CA ASP A 100 -4.27 -23.56 -13.87
C ASP A 100 -4.57 -22.39 -14.83
N THR A 101 -5.27 -21.36 -14.36
CA THR A 101 -5.64 -20.18 -15.16
C THR A 101 -5.66 -18.92 -14.32
N VAL A 102 -5.14 -17.82 -14.87
CA VAL A 102 -5.17 -16.48 -14.27
C VAL A 102 -5.59 -15.45 -15.31
N SER A 103 -6.47 -14.51 -14.93
CA SER A 103 -6.78 -13.38 -15.81
C SER A 103 -5.73 -12.28 -15.71
N LEU A 104 -5.46 -11.55 -16.80
CA LEU A 104 -4.60 -10.35 -16.79
C LEU A 104 -5.04 -9.35 -15.72
N ARG A 105 -6.36 -9.16 -15.56
CA ARG A 105 -6.91 -8.30 -14.50
C ARG A 105 -6.52 -8.77 -13.10
N THR A 106 -6.55 -10.09 -12.85
CA THR A 106 -6.15 -10.67 -11.56
C THR A 106 -4.66 -10.55 -11.34
N LEU A 107 -3.86 -10.75 -12.39
CA LEU A 107 -2.41 -10.58 -12.34
C LEU A 107 -2.04 -9.12 -12.00
N CYS A 108 -2.62 -8.13 -12.68
CA CYS A 108 -2.43 -6.71 -12.36
C CYS A 108 -2.90 -6.39 -10.93
N ARG A 109 -4.06 -6.92 -10.51
CA ARG A 109 -4.58 -6.72 -9.14
C ARG A 109 -3.62 -7.25 -8.09
N PHE A 110 -3.01 -8.41 -8.31
CA PHE A 110 -2.00 -8.96 -7.42
C PHE A 110 -0.84 -7.99 -7.25
N PHE A 111 -0.17 -7.59 -8.33
CA PHE A 111 0.98 -6.71 -8.22
C PHE A 111 0.66 -5.32 -7.67
N ASN A 112 -0.61 -4.88 -7.76
CA ASN A 112 -1.02 -3.62 -7.14
C ASN A 112 -1.20 -3.71 -5.62
N HIS A 113 -1.48 -4.90 -5.07
CA HIS A 113 -1.60 -5.13 -3.63
C HIS A 113 -1.39 -6.62 -3.25
N PRO A 114 -0.14 -7.12 -3.25
CA PRO A 114 0.11 -8.55 -3.09
C PRO A 114 -0.26 -9.10 -1.73
N LEU A 115 0.02 -8.35 -0.65
CA LEU A 115 -0.34 -8.75 0.71
C LEU A 115 -1.85 -8.86 0.87
N ALA A 116 -2.63 -7.88 0.37
CA ALA A 116 -4.09 -8.00 0.39
C ALA A 116 -4.56 -9.23 -0.38
N MET A 117 -3.99 -9.49 -1.56
CA MET A 117 -4.35 -10.64 -2.37
C MET A 117 -4.08 -11.96 -1.62
N PHE A 118 -2.89 -12.11 -1.01
CA PHE A 118 -2.55 -13.26 -0.18
C PHE A 118 -3.57 -13.45 0.95
N TYR A 119 -3.78 -12.42 1.79
CA TYR A 119 -4.65 -12.53 2.96
C TYR A 119 -6.13 -12.77 2.59
N GLN A 120 -6.61 -12.17 1.51
CA GLN A 120 -8.00 -12.35 1.07
C GLN A 120 -8.26 -13.72 0.43
N THR A 121 -7.25 -14.32 -0.20
CA THR A 121 -7.42 -15.59 -0.94
C THR A 121 -7.09 -16.81 -0.10
N THR A 122 -5.97 -16.79 0.62
CA THR A 122 -5.44 -17.97 1.32
C THR A 122 -6.03 -18.14 2.72
N PRO A 123 -5.83 -17.21 3.68
CA PRO A 123 -6.50 -17.27 4.98
C PRO A 123 -7.92 -16.64 4.97
N LYS A 124 -8.38 -16.09 3.84
CA LYS A 124 -9.72 -15.46 3.69
C LYS A 124 -9.98 -14.33 4.70
N ILE A 125 -8.94 -13.61 5.07
CA ILE A 125 -9.00 -12.43 5.93
C ILE A 125 -9.36 -11.23 5.05
N VAL A 126 -10.55 -10.68 5.27
CA VAL A 126 -11.04 -9.49 4.56
C VAL A 126 -11.34 -8.42 5.61
N PHE A 127 -10.68 -7.28 5.50
CA PHE A 127 -11.08 -6.11 6.27
C PHE A 127 -12.32 -5.49 5.63
N PRO A 128 -13.43 -5.32 6.37
CA PRO A 128 -14.57 -4.60 5.85
C PRO A 128 -14.15 -3.15 5.52
N GLU A 129 -14.67 -2.67 4.39
CA GLU A 129 -14.58 -1.25 4.09
C GLU A 129 -15.38 -0.50 5.15
N PRO A 130 -14.79 0.51 5.81
CA PRO A 130 -15.56 1.35 6.70
C PRO A 130 -16.67 1.99 5.88
N GLU A 131 -17.90 2.00 6.39
CA GLU A 131 -18.96 2.78 5.79
C GLU A 131 -18.51 4.24 5.74
N GLU A 132 -18.38 4.79 4.52
CA GLU A 132 -18.15 6.22 4.38
C GLU A 132 -19.41 6.93 4.90
N PRO A 133 -19.29 7.75 5.96
CA PRO A 133 -20.44 8.46 6.47
C PRO A 133 -21.00 9.34 5.36
N LEU A 134 -22.32 9.29 5.17
CA LEU A 134 -22.98 10.22 4.27
C LEU A 134 -22.61 11.64 4.71
N PRO A 135 -22.12 12.49 3.81
CA PRO A 135 -21.75 13.83 4.19
C PRO A 135 -23.00 14.59 4.66
N ASP A 136 -22.95 15.14 5.88
CA ASP A 136 -24.03 15.96 6.46
C ASP A 136 -24.27 17.28 5.70
N ARG A 137 -23.44 17.58 4.71
CA ARG A 137 -23.44 18.84 3.95
C ARG A 137 -23.18 18.59 2.48
N GLU A 138 -23.77 19.45 1.66
CA GLU A 138 -23.51 19.49 0.22
C GLU A 138 -22.02 19.81 -0.07
N PRO A 139 -21.49 19.33 -1.20
CA PRO A 139 -20.10 19.56 -1.58
C PRO A 139 -19.86 21.03 -1.96
N PHE A 140 -18.99 21.71 -1.23
CA PHE A 140 -18.54 23.08 -1.54
C PHE A 140 -17.36 23.11 -2.53
N GLN A 141 -16.64 21.99 -2.66
CA GLN A 141 -15.49 21.85 -3.55
C GLN A 141 -15.42 20.43 -4.11
N VAL A 142 -14.80 20.30 -5.28
CA VAL A 142 -14.51 19.01 -5.89
C VAL A 142 -13.07 18.61 -5.53
N SER A 143 -12.91 17.66 -4.62
CA SER A 143 -11.62 17.19 -4.12
C SER A 143 -11.51 15.66 -4.10
N GLY A 144 -10.31 15.14 -3.83
CA GLY A 144 -10.06 13.71 -3.64
C GLY A 144 -10.59 12.84 -4.79
N LEU A 145 -11.34 11.79 -4.43
CA LEU A 145 -11.89 10.81 -5.37
C LEU A 145 -12.87 11.44 -6.37
N ALA A 146 -13.74 12.36 -5.93
CA ALA A 146 -14.71 13.03 -6.81
C ALA A 146 -14.00 13.83 -7.91
N ARG A 147 -12.91 14.52 -7.57
CA ARG A 147 -12.07 15.22 -8.56
C ARG A 147 -11.47 14.26 -9.57
N TYR A 148 -10.96 13.12 -9.10
CA TYR A 148 -10.37 12.11 -9.96
C TYR A 148 -11.41 11.49 -10.91
N GLN A 149 -12.60 11.15 -10.42
CA GLN A 149 -13.68 10.59 -11.22
C GLN A 149 -14.15 11.57 -12.30
N LEU A 150 -14.42 12.84 -11.94
CA LEU A 150 -14.82 13.86 -12.90
C LEU A 150 -13.73 14.16 -13.93
N GLY A 151 -12.47 14.26 -13.50
CA GLY A 151 -11.34 14.47 -14.40
C GLY A 151 -11.15 13.32 -15.38
N SER A 152 -11.26 12.08 -14.91
CA SER A 152 -11.18 10.88 -15.78
C SER A 152 -12.34 10.84 -16.77
N TRP A 153 -13.55 11.16 -16.32
CA TRP A 153 -14.72 11.22 -17.19
C TRP A 153 -14.61 12.27 -18.29
N ILE A 154 -14.04 13.45 -17.98
CA ILE A 154 -13.74 14.49 -18.97
C ILE A 154 -12.76 13.97 -20.05
N LEU A 155 -11.73 13.22 -19.65
CA LEU A 155 -10.74 12.67 -20.57
C LEU A 155 -11.34 11.55 -21.44
N GLU A 156 -12.03 10.58 -20.84
CA GLU A 156 -12.62 9.43 -21.54
C GLU A 156 -13.67 9.80 -22.58
N LYS A 157 -14.44 10.87 -22.31
CA LYS A 157 -15.55 11.32 -23.16
C LYS A 157 -15.21 12.57 -23.97
N GLU A 158 -13.97 13.04 -23.89
CA GLU A 158 -13.50 14.29 -24.50
C GLU A 158 -14.46 15.47 -24.25
N LEU A 159 -14.99 15.55 -23.03
CA LEU A 159 -16.06 16.49 -22.70
C LEU A 159 -15.50 17.89 -22.50
N ASN A 160 -16.03 18.82 -23.29
CA ASN A 160 -15.78 20.25 -23.12
C ASN A 160 -16.94 20.88 -22.32
N LEU A 161 -17.55 21.96 -22.81
CA LEU A 161 -18.65 22.65 -22.13
C LEU A 161 -19.92 21.80 -22.00
N SER A 162 -20.12 20.81 -22.86
CA SER A 162 -21.28 19.91 -22.86
C SER A 162 -21.34 19.00 -21.61
N GLY A 163 -20.19 18.66 -21.02
CA GLY A 163 -20.13 17.82 -19.81
C GLY A 163 -20.63 18.52 -18.54
N TYR A 164 -20.57 19.86 -18.51
CA TYR A 164 -20.92 20.65 -17.32
C TYR A 164 -22.38 20.44 -16.88
N ALA A 165 -23.32 20.49 -17.83
CA ALA A 165 -24.75 20.35 -17.53
C ALA A 165 -25.07 18.98 -16.92
N LEU A 166 -24.41 17.93 -17.40
CA LEU A 166 -24.55 16.56 -16.91
C LEU A 166 -23.94 16.40 -15.52
N ALA A 167 -22.71 16.87 -15.29
CA ALA A 167 -22.07 16.83 -13.96
C ALA A 167 -22.86 17.62 -12.90
N ARG A 168 -23.42 18.78 -13.30
CA ARG A 168 -24.30 19.58 -12.44
C ARG A 168 -25.60 18.85 -12.12
N ALA A 169 -26.27 18.28 -13.12
CA ALA A 169 -27.51 17.52 -12.91
C ALA A 169 -27.31 16.28 -12.04
N GLY A 170 -26.13 15.66 -12.10
CA GLY A 170 -25.74 14.53 -11.24
C GLY A 170 -25.32 14.89 -9.81
N GLY A 171 -25.36 16.17 -9.42
CA GLY A 171 -24.97 16.60 -8.07
C GLY A 171 -23.47 16.48 -7.76
N GLN A 172 -22.62 16.34 -8.79
CA GLN A 172 -21.18 16.14 -8.63
C GLN A 172 -20.40 17.46 -8.46
N LEU A 173 -21.07 18.60 -8.67
CA LEU A 173 -20.49 19.94 -8.61
C LEU A 173 -21.14 20.78 -7.51
N PRO A 174 -20.39 21.71 -6.89
CA PRO A 174 -20.97 22.70 -5.99
C PRO A 174 -22.07 23.53 -6.65
N LEU A 175 -23.01 24.03 -5.84
CA LEU A 175 -24.10 24.86 -6.35
C LEU A 175 -23.62 26.23 -6.85
N GLY A 176 -24.38 26.80 -7.79
CA GLY A 176 -24.19 28.14 -8.32
C GLY A 176 -22.87 28.34 -9.07
N ASN A 177 -22.31 29.55 -8.98
CA ASN A 177 -21.10 29.93 -9.71
C ASN A 177 -19.86 29.12 -9.29
N GLN A 178 -19.85 28.60 -8.06
CA GLN A 178 -18.75 27.75 -7.57
C GLN A 178 -18.64 26.44 -8.36
N GLY A 179 -19.77 25.88 -8.81
CA GLY A 179 -19.78 24.70 -9.69
C GLY A 179 -19.13 25.00 -11.05
N GLY A 180 -19.44 26.16 -11.64
CA GLY A 180 -18.83 26.61 -12.89
C GLY A 180 -17.32 26.81 -12.77
N LEU A 181 -16.87 27.44 -11.67
CA LEU A 181 -15.44 27.61 -11.39
C LEU A 181 -14.73 26.27 -11.14
N ALA A 182 -15.35 25.35 -10.39
CA ALA A 182 -14.81 24.01 -10.16
C ALA A 182 -14.65 23.22 -11.48
N TRP A 183 -15.63 23.34 -12.39
CA TRP A 183 -15.56 22.74 -13.72
C TRP A 183 -14.47 23.35 -14.59
N GLU A 184 -14.36 24.68 -14.66
CA GLU A 184 -13.29 25.33 -15.42
C GLU A 184 -11.91 24.96 -14.88
N ASN A 185 -11.75 24.86 -13.55
CA ASN A 185 -10.51 24.39 -12.94
C ASN A 185 -10.20 22.93 -13.29
N LEU A 186 -11.20 22.07 -13.46
CA LEU A 186 -11.01 20.70 -13.96
C LEU A 186 -10.55 20.73 -15.42
N LEU A 187 -11.22 21.50 -16.29
CA LEU A 187 -10.86 21.66 -17.69
C LEU A 187 -9.43 22.21 -17.85
N GLN A 188 -9.01 23.16 -17.02
CA GLN A 188 -7.63 23.67 -17.02
C GLN A 188 -6.59 22.57 -16.69
N THR A 189 -6.97 21.56 -15.90
CA THR A 189 -6.10 20.42 -15.61
C THR A 189 -6.15 19.31 -16.66
N THR A 190 -7.26 19.14 -17.37
CA THR A 190 -7.40 18.09 -18.41
C THR A 190 -6.97 18.55 -19.79
N ARG A 191 -7.13 19.83 -20.15
CA ARG A 191 -6.76 20.39 -21.46
C ARG A 191 -5.30 20.09 -21.85
N PRO A 192 -4.29 20.24 -20.96
CA PRO A 192 -2.92 19.88 -21.30
C PRO A 192 -2.75 18.39 -21.60
N ILE A 193 -3.49 17.51 -20.91
CA ILE A 193 -3.46 16.06 -21.13
C ILE A 193 -4.09 15.74 -22.49
N GLN A 194 -5.25 16.32 -22.79
CA GLN A 194 -5.92 16.20 -24.08
C GLN A 194 -5.03 16.70 -25.23
N ALA A 195 -4.34 17.83 -25.04
CA ALA A 195 -3.43 18.39 -26.03
C ALA A 195 -2.21 17.50 -26.30
N LEU A 196 -1.68 16.82 -25.27
CA LEU A 196 -0.61 15.83 -25.46
C LEU A 196 -1.15 14.55 -26.10
N ALA A 197 -2.31 14.05 -25.66
CA ALA A 197 -2.96 12.89 -26.23
C ALA A 197 -3.24 13.09 -27.74
N ALA A 198 -3.80 14.23 -28.13
CA ALA A 198 -4.05 14.55 -29.53
C ALA A 198 -2.79 14.58 -30.42
N LYS A 199 -1.59 14.72 -29.83
CA LYS A 199 -0.31 14.67 -30.55
C LYS A 199 0.32 13.28 -30.58
N GLN A 200 0.04 12.45 -29.57
CA GLN A 200 0.76 11.20 -29.31
C GLN A 200 -0.08 9.94 -29.60
N VAL A 201 -1.40 10.07 -29.65
CA VAL A 201 -2.32 8.98 -29.99
C VAL A 201 -2.58 9.00 -31.50
N PRO A 202 -2.27 7.91 -32.23
CA PRO A 202 -2.56 7.86 -33.66
C PRO A 202 -4.07 7.86 -33.97
N ASP A 203 -4.45 8.37 -35.14
CA ASP A 203 -5.86 8.45 -35.57
C ASP A 203 -6.45 7.10 -36.00
N THR A 204 -5.62 6.06 -36.16
CA THR A 204 -6.05 4.76 -36.68
C THR A 204 -6.15 3.74 -35.54
N PRO A 205 -7.35 3.55 -34.94
CA PRO A 205 -7.54 2.54 -33.91
C PRO A 205 -7.33 1.13 -34.46
N ARG A 206 -6.92 0.23 -33.58
CA ARG A 206 -6.77 -1.20 -33.82
C ARG A 206 -7.71 -1.97 -32.90
N ASP A 207 -8.20 -3.10 -33.39
CA ASP A 207 -9.00 -4.01 -32.57
C ASP A 207 -8.26 -4.46 -31.32
N SER A 208 -9.02 -4.61 -30.24
CA SER A 208 -8.50 -5.19 -29.00
C SER A 208 -8.05 -6.63 -29.25
N VAL A 209 -6.98 -7.04 -28.57
CA VAL A 209 -6.39 -8.36 -28.74
C VAL A 209 -6.77 -9.25 -27.57
N ALA A 210 -7.43 -10.37 -27.86
CA ALA A 210 -7.70 -11.41 -26.87
C ALA A 210 -6.40 -12.14 -26.54
N VAL A 211 -6.05 -12.14 -25.25
CA VAL A 211 -4.87 -12.81 -24.74
C VAL A 211 -5.26 -14.20 -24.27
N ASP A 212 -4.56 -15.19 -24.81
CA ASP A 212 -4.68 -16.58 -24.41
C ASP A 212 -3.30 -17.25 -24.52
N LEU A 213 -2.52 -17.14 -23.44
CA LEU A 213 -1.12 -17.54 -23.41
C LEU A 213 -0.93 -18.66 -22.38
N VAL A 214 -0.31 -19.75 -22.79
CA VAL A 214 0.20 -20.74 -21.83
C VAL A 214 1.60 -20.32 -21.40
N VAL A 215 1.75 -20.14 -20.09
CA VAL A 215 2.95 -19.65 -19.42
C VAL A 215 3.30 -20.68 -18.35
N LYS A 216 4.30 -21.53 -18.62
CA LYS A 216 4.59 -22.76 -17.86
C LYS A 216 3.35 -23.68 -17.79
N LYS A 217 2.74 -23.81 -16.61
CA LYS A 217 1.52 -24.61 -16.37
C LYS A 217 0.25 -23.76 -16.22
N CYS A 218 0.39 -22.43 -16.25
CA CYS A 218 -0.72 -21.50 -16.02
C CYS A 218 -1.15 -20.84 -17.34
N ARG A 219 -2.45 -20.83 -17.61
CA ARG A 219 -3.05 -20.14 -18.76
C ARG A 219 -3.38 -18.69 -18.37
N VAL A 220 -2.77 -17.73 -19.04
CA VAL A 220 -3.02 -16.30 -18.84
C VAL A 220 -4.04 -15.83 -19.87
N GLN A 221 -5.18 -15.30 -19.39
CA GLN A 221 -6.29 -14.89 -20.25
C GLN A 221 -6.68 -13.43 -20.04
N GLY A 222 -7.16 -12.75 -21.08
CA GLY A 222 -7.70 -11.40 -20.93
C GLY A 222 -7.87 -10.68 -22.25
N LEU A 223 -8.01 -9.36 -22.16
CA LEU A 223 -8.14 -8.48 -23.31
C LEU A 223 -7.15 -7.33 -23.15
N VAL A 224 -6.41 -7.02 -24.21
CA VAL A 224 -5.63 -5.78 -24.30
C VAL A 224 -6.35 -4.82 -25.24
N SER A 225 -6.76 -3.68 -24.69
CA SER A 225 -7.43 -2.57 -25.38
C SER A 225 -6.47 -1.41 -25.65
N ASP A 226 -7.02 -0.33 -26.22
CA ASP A 226 -6.36 0.96 -26.44
C ASP A 226 -5.18 0.88 -27.42
N LEU A 227 -5.31 0.00 -28.41
CA LEU A 227 -4.31 -0.25 -29.45
C LEU A 227 -4.61 0.62 -30.68
N TYR A 228 -3.53 1.10 -31.29
CA TYR A 228 -3.55 1.92 -32.50
C TYR A 228 -2.46 1.44 -33.46
N LYS A 229 -2.67 1.69 -34.76
CA LYS A 229 -1.64 1.43 -35.78
C LYS A 229 -0.65 2.59 -35.81
N GLU A 230 0.63 2.25 -35.96
CA GLU A 230 1.73 3.20 -36.12
C GLU A 230 2.63 2.71 -37.27
N ASP A 231 3.36 3.61 -37.94
CA ASP A 231 4.08 3.31 -39.18
C ASP A 231 5.05 2.12 -39.05
N GLU A 232 5.68 1.98 -37.88
CA GLU A 232 6.64 0.91 -37.60
C GLU A 232 6.05 -0.24 -36.77
N GLY A 233 4.76 -0.19 -36.37
CA GLY A 233 4.17 -1.26 -35.56
C GLY A 233 2.80 -0.97 -34.95
N ALA A 234 2.65 -1.27 -33.66
CA ALA A 234 1.44 -0.99 -32.89
C ALA A 234 1.79 -0.21 -31.63
N VAL A 235 0.94 0.74 -31.26
CA VAL A 235 1.08 1.49 -30.02
C VAL A 235 -0.15 1.32 -29.17
N ARG A 236 0.06 1.08 -27.88
CA ARG A 236 -0.99 1.14 -26.86
C ARG A 236 -0.96 2.50 -26.17
N CYS A 237 -2.03 3.27 -26.26
CA CYS A 237 -2.10 4.60 -25.68
C CYS A 237 -3.09 4.64 -24.52
N VAL A 238 -2.62 4.98 -23.32
CA VAL A 238 -3.45 5.07 -22.11
C VAL A 238 -3.44 6.49 -21.60
N ILE A 239 -4.62 7.10 -21.52
CA ILE A 239 -4.80 8.47 -21.07
C ILE A 239 -5.49 8.44 -19.71
N GLU A 240 -4.84 8.98 -18.68
CA GLU A 240 -5.39 8.94 -17.32
C GLU A 240 -5.29 10.29 -16.62
N PHE A 241 -6.27 10.56 -15.77
CA PHE A 241 -6.21 11.70 -14.86
C PHE A 241 -5.34 11.35 -13.63
N GLY A 242 -4.53 12.29 -13.15
CA GLY A 242 -3.62 12.09 -12.02
C GLY A 242 -2.24 11.53 -12.38
N ARG A 243 -1.42 11.36 -11.33
CA ARG A 243 0.00 11.00 -11.42
C ARG A 243 0.19 9.56 -11.87
N ILE A 244 1.16 9.36 -12.75
CA ILE A 244 1.65 8.03 -13.12
C ILE A 244 2.45 7.48 -11.92
N HIS A 245 1.75 6.75 -11.04
CA HIS A 245 2.31 6.10 -9.86
C HIS A 245 2.71 4.64 -10.15
N ALA A 246 3.36 3.98 -9.19
CA ALA A 246 3.99 2.69 -9.45
C ALA A 246 3.01 1.59 -9.87
N ARG A 247 1.85 1.50 -9.21
CA ARG A 247 0.79 0.54 -9.56
C ARG A 247 0.32 0.67 -11.03
N ARG A 248 0.22 1.90 -11.55
CA ARG A 248 -0.12 2.15 -12.97
C ARG A 248 0.98 1.68 -13.90
N LEU A 249 2.24 1.93 -13.55
CA LEU A 249 3.38 1.44 -14.33
C LEU A 249 3.39 -0.08 -14.38
N VAL A 250 3.21 -0.77 -13.25
CA VAL A 250 3.21 -2.24 -13.20
C VAL A 250 2.02 -2.82 -13.97
N THR A 251 0.83 -2.24 -13.83
CA THR A 251 -0.37 -2.66 -14.58
C THR A 251 -0.12 -2.54 -16.09
N ASN A 252 0.38 -1.40 -16.55
CA ASN A 252 0.64 -1.17 -17.97
C ASN A 252 1.82 -2.00 -18.49
N TRP A 253 2.82 -2.31 -17.65
CA TRP A 253 3.91 -3.21 -17.99
C TRP A 253 3.40 -4.64 -18.27
N ILE A 254 2.53 -5.18 -17.41
CA ILE A 254 1.93 -6.50 -17.62
C ILE A 254 1.12 -6.55 -18.92
N LEU A 255 0.31 -5.51 -19.18
CA LEU A 255 -0.48 -5.42 -20.41
C LEU A 255 0.41 -5.25 -21.65
N HIS A 256 1.51 -4.50 -21.53
CA HIS A 256 2.50 -4.30 -22.59
C HIS A 256 3.21 -5.61 -22.98
N LEU A 257 3.61 -6.41 -21.99
CA LEU A 257 4.18 -7.74 -22.21
C LEU A 257 3.18 -8.66 -22.91
N ALA A 258 1.93 -8.68 -22.44
CA ALA A 258 0.87 -9.49 -23.06
C ALA A 258 0.59 -9.06 -24.50
N ALA A 259 0.54 -7.76 -24.77
CA ALA A 259 0.35 -7.21 -26.12
C ALA A 259 1.48 -7.62 -27.06
N THR A 260 2.74 -7.47 -26.63
CA THR A 260 3.93 -7.87 -27.38
C THR A 260 3.89 -9.34 -27.76
N LEU A 261 3.52 -10.22 -26.82
CA LEU A 261 3.46 -11.67 -27.07
C LEU A 261 2.34 -12.09 -28.01
N MET A 262 1.24 -11.34 -28.04
CA MET A 262 0.15 -11.60 -28.98
C MET A 262 0.42 -11.03 -30.39
N MET A 263 1.44 -10.19 -30.54
CA MET A 263 1.83 -9.57 -31.81
C MET A 263 3.32 -9.78 -32.09
N PRO A 264 3.81 -11.03 -32.24
CA PRO A 264 5.24 -11.34 -32.28
C PRO A 264 6.01 -10.70 -33.46
N ASN A 265 5.32 -10.42 -34.56
CA ASN A 265 5.92 -9.79 -35.76
C ASN A 265 5.67 -8.29 -35.84
N THR A 266 5.24 -7.65 -34.75
CA THR A 266 4.90 -6.23 -34.73
C THR A 266 5.52 -5.63 -33.47
N PRO A 267 6.44 -4.67 -33.58
CA PRO A 267 6.95 -4.01 -32.39
C PRO A 267 5.81 -3.25 -31.72
N VAL A 268 5.65 -3.48 -30.43
CA VAL A 268 4.59 -2.85 -29.64
C VAL A 268 5.22 -1.82 -28.73
N THR A 269 4.70 -0.59 -28.75
CA THR A 269 5.03 0.45 -27.76
C THR A 269 3.84 0.67 -26.83
N THR A 270 4.06 1.20 -25.63
CA THR A 270 2.95 1.61 -24.75
C THR A 270 3.21 2.99 -24.17
N ARG A 271 2.36 3.96 -24.51
CA ARG A 271 2.41 5.35 -24.07
C ARG A 271 1.38 5.57 -22.96
N ILE A 272 1.85 5.94 -21.78
CA ILE A 272 1.03 6.29 -20.63
C ILE A 272 1.10 7.80 -20.46
N ILE A 273 -0.02 8.46 -20.70
CA ILE A 273 -0.15 9.91 -20.63
C ILE A 273 -0.92 10.24 -19.36
N GLY A 274 -0.30 11.04 -18.49
CA GLY A 274 -0.90 11.44 -17.23
C GLY A 274 -0.41 12.80 -16.77
N THR A 275 -0.89 13.23 -15.61
CA THR A 275 -0.58 14.54 -15.04
C THR A 275 0.19 14.41 -13.74
N ASP A 276 1.28 15.16 -13.56
CA ASP A 276 1.84 15.36 -12.22
C ASP A 276 1.21 16.63 -11.61
N PRO A 277 0.26 16.51 -10.66
CA PRO A 277 -0.42 17.66 -10.08
C PRO A 277 0.51 18.54 -9.23
N PHE A 278 1.76 18.12 -8.97
CA PHE A 278 2.72 18.83 -8.12
C PHE A 278 3.90 19.47 -8.89
N ARG A 279 4.01 19.26 -10.20
CA ARG A 279 5.03 19.91 -11.03
C ARG A 279 4.42 20.94 -11.98
N ARG A 280 5.20 22.01 -12.21
CA ARG A 280 4.82 23.18 -13.03
C ARG A 280 4.68 22.87 -14.52
N GLN A 281 5.22 21.74 -14.98
CA GLN A 281 4.86 21.06 -16.23
C GLN A 281 3.96 19.89 -15.84
N SER A 282 2.65 20.14 -15.90
CA SER A 282 1.61 19.34 -15.24
C SER A 282 1.24 18.07 -15.98
N VAL A 283 1.87 17.76 -17.13
CA VAL A 283 1.60 16.57 -17.95
C VAL A 283 2.92 15.92 -18.29
N GLY A 284 2.96 14.59 -18.23
CA GLY A 284 4.11 13.80 -18.62
C GLY A 284 3.68 12.51 -19.30
N MET A 285 4.59 11.98 -20.11
CA MET A 285 4.40 10.69 -20.78
C MET A 285 5.47 9.70 -20.31
N GLN A 286 5.05 8.46 -20.12
CA GLN A 286 5.93 7.33 -19.87
C GLN A 286 5.73 6.34 -21.01
N THR A 287 6.82 5.93 -21.64
CA THR A 287 6.79 5.04 -22.81
C THR A 287 7.51 3.76 -22.50
N PHE A 288 6.83 2.63 -22.68
CA PHE A 288 7.48 1.33 -22.78
C PHE A 288 7.92 1.09 -24.22
N THR A 289 9.23 0.87 -24.40
CA THR A 289 9.84 0.55 -25.69
C THR A 289 9.58 -0.92 -26.07
N PRO A 290 9.68 -1.28 -27.36
CA PRO A 290 9.43 -2.66 -27.79
C PRO A 290 10.38 -3.66 -27.11
N VAL A 291 9.81 -4.67 -26.45
CA VAL A 291 10.58 -5.68 -25.70
C VAL A 291 11.00 -6.86 -26.58
N GLY A 292 10.23 -7.18 -27.63
CA GLY A 292 10.49 -8.31 -28.53
C GLY A 292 10.42 -9.66 -27.81
N GLU A 293 11.36 -10.57 -28.13
CA GLU A 293 11.38 -11.95 -27.63
C GLU A 293 11.58 -12.05 -26.11
N SER A 294 12.21 -11.05 -25.48
CA SER A 294 12.41 -10.98 -24.02
C SER A 294 11.10 -10.85 -23.23
N ALA A 295 9.98 -10.54 -23.89
CA ALA A 295 8.70 -10.36 -23.22
C ALA A 295 8.19 -11.65 -22.55
N ARG A 296 8.48 -12.82 -23.13
CA ARG A 296 8.02 -14.12 -22.61
C ARG A 296 8.67 -14.44 -21.26
N PRO A 297 10.01 -14.43 -21.13
CA PRO A 297 10.68 -14.60 -19.84
C PRO A 297 10.17 -13.66 -18.74
N TYR A 298 9.91 -12.39 -19.06
CA TYR A 298 9.38 -11.43 -18.08
C TYR A 298 7.98 -11.79 -17.62
N LEU A 299 7.06 -12.12 -18.53
CA LEU A 299 5.70 -12.53 -18.15
C LEU A 299 5.72 -13.86 -17.37
N GLU A 300 6.56 -14.82 -17.76
CA GLU A 300 6.76 -16.08 -17.03
C GLU A 300 7.26 -15.85 -15.61
N HIS A 301 8.18 -14.90 -15.43
CA HIS A 301 8.67 -14.54 -14.11
C HIS A 301 7.56 -13.92 -13.25
N LEU A 302 6.78 -12.98 -13.80
CA LEU A 302 5.66 -12.36 -13.09
C LEU A 302 4.58 -13.38 -12.70
N VAL A 303 4.25 -14.34 -13.57
CA VAL A 303 3.32 -15.43 -13.23
C VAL A 303 3.88 -16.32 -12.12
N THR A 304 5.19 -16.59 -12.15
CA THR A 304 5.86 -17.36 -11.07
C THR A 304 5.78 -16.64 -9.73
N LEU A 305 6.03 -15.33 -9.71
CA LEU A 305 5.90 -14.50 -8.49
C LEU A 305 4.46 -14.45 -7.98
N TYR A 306 3.48 -14.39 -8.89
CA TYR A 306 2.06 -14.48 -8.55
C TYR A 306 1.71 -15.79 -7.84
N CYS A 307 2.13 -16.94 -8.40
CA CYS A 307 1.89 -18.24 -7.76
C CYS A 307 2.56 -18.33 -6.38
N GLN A 308 3.78 -17.79 -6.23
CA GLN A 308 4.46 -17.72 -4.94
C GLN A 308 3.74 -16.81 -3.93
N GLY A 309 3.21 -15.68 -4.38
CA GLY A 309 2.46 -14.75 -3.54
C GLY A 309 1.07 -15.23 -3.12
N LEU A 310 0.57 -16.31 -3.73
CA LEU A 310 -0.63 -17.01 -3.25
C LEU A 310 -0.31 -17.94 -2.08
N THR A 311 0.88 -18.55 -2.04
CA THR A 311 1.23 -19.56 -1.03
C THR A 311 1.84 -18.96 0.23
N ARG A 312 2.49 -17.79 0.11
CA ARG A 312 3.08 -17.07 1.25
C ARG A 312 2.96 -15.55 1.08
N PRO A 313 2.99 -14.77 2.18
CA PRO A 313 3.04 -13.31 2.11
C PRO A 313 4.21 -12.86 1.21
N TRP A 314 3.90 -12.00 0.25
CA TRP A 314 4.89 -11.44 -0.68
C TRP A 314 5.04 -9.94 -0.45
N PRO A 315 6.00 -9.49 0.40
CA PRO A 315 6.21 -8.08 0.71
C PRO A 315 6.75 -7.35 -0.51
N PHE A 316 5.83 -6.82 -1.31
CA PHE A 316 6.08 -5.92 -2.42
C PHE A 316 5.14 -4.75 -2.30
N PHE A 317 5.73 -3.56 -2.25
CA PHE A 317 5.03 -2.31 -2.01
C PHE A 317 5.32 -1.41 -3.22
N PRO A 318 4.37 -1.26 -4.16
CA PRO A 318 4.64 -0.65 -5.46
C PRO A 318 5.37 0.70 -5.40
N ASP A 319 4.91 1.64 -4.58
CA ASP A 319 5.45 3.01 -4.59
C ASP A 319 6.82 3.08 -3.90
N THR A 320 6.98 2.37 -2.78
CA THR A 320 8.25 2.21 -2.07
C THR A 320 9.27 1.45 -2.91
N GLY A 321 8.84 0.36 -3.54
CA GLY A 321 9.65 -0.50 -4.39
C GLY A 321 10.12 0.21 -5.66
N LEU A 322 9.27 1.05 -6.28
CA LEU A 322 9.68 1.88 -7.41
C LEU A 322 10.74 2.91 -6.98
N ALA A 323 10.57 3.55 -5.82
CA ALA A 323 11.54 4.49 -5.29
C ALA A 323 12.89 3.83 -4.99
N LEU A 324 12.88 2.62 -4.41
CA LEU A 324 14.08 1.80 -4.22
C LEU A 324 14.74 1.45 -5.56
N ALA A 325 13.99 0.87 -6.49
CA ALA A 325 14.51 0.41 -7.77
C ALA A 325 15.11 1.55 -8.59
N ARG A 326 14.47 2.73 -8.62
CA ARG A 326 15.03 3.93 -9.28
C ARG A 326 16.32 4.40 -8.61
N ALA A 327 16.35 4.45 -7.29
CA ALA A 327 17.55 4.86 -6.55
C ALA A 327 18.73 3.90 -6.77
N LEU A 328 18.45 2.60 -6.86
CA LEU A 328 19.45 1.56 -7.16
C LEU A 328 19.88 1.61 -8.63
N ALA A 329 18.98 1.91 -9.57
CA ALA A 329 19.31 2.06 -10.98
C ALA A 329 20.32 3.18 -11.24
N GLU A 330 20.27 4.29 -10.48
CA GLU A 330 21.29 5.36 -10.53
C GLU A 330 22.71 4.90 -10.16
N LYS A 331 22.82 3.75 -9.50
CA LYS A 331 24.06 3.13 -9.04
C LYS A 331 24.26 1.73 -9.64
N GLU A 332 23.69 1.49 -10.83
CA GLU A 332 23.82 0.22 -11.58
C GLU A 332 23.41 -1.03 -10.78
N TYR A 333 22.51 -0.87 -9.81
CA TYR A 333 22.06 -1.93 -8.89
C TYR A 333 23.19 -2.53 -8.03
N ASP A 334 24.19 -1.72 -7.66
CA ASP A 334 25.25 -2.11 -6.75
C ASP A 334 24.68 -2.59 -5.39
N PRO A 335 24.99 -3.83 -4.96
CA PRO A 335 24.48 -4.39 -3.70
C PRO A 335 25.18 -3.85 -2.45
N HIS A 336 26.10 -2.88 -2.56
CA HIS A 336 26.81 -2.34 -1.40
C HIS A 336 25.88 -1.68 -0.38
N ASP A 337 26.22 -1.82 0.91
CA ASP A 337 25.42 -1.32 2.03
C ASP A 337 25.17 0.20 1.96
N ASP A 338 26.17 0.97 1.52
CA ASP A 338 26.05 2.43 1.35
C ASP A 338 25.03 2.82 0.27
N VAL A 339 24.99 2.04 -0.82
CA VAL A 339 24.04 2.25 -1.93
C VAL A 339 22.63 1.87 -1.49
N LEU A 340 22.47 0.75 -0.79
CA LEU A 340 21.20 0.32 -0.21
C LEU A 340 20.69 1.32 0.84
N ALA A 341 21.55 1.84 1.71
CA ALA A 341 21.18 2.87 2.68
C ALA A 341 20.74 4.18 1.99
N GLY A 342 21.40 4.57 0.90
CA GLY A 342 20.98 5.69 0.05
C GLY A 342 19.61 5.47 -0.59
N ALA A 343 19.35 4.28 -1.12
CA ALA A 343 18.06 3.90 -1.69
C ALA A 343 16.95 3.86 -0.62
N MET A 344 17.24 3.28 0.55
CA MET A 344 16.37 3.24 1.72
C MET A 344 15.89 4.64 2.11
N LYS A 345 16.81 5.62 2.17
CA LYS A 345 16.50 7.01 2.48
C LYS A 345 15.55 7.65 1.45
N LYS A 346 15.76 7.37 0.16
CA LYS A 346 14.93 7.89 -0.94
C LYS A 346 13.53 7.25 -0.98
N ALA A 347 13.41 5.99 -0.57
CA ALA A 347 12.14 5.26 -0.54
C ALA A 347 11.29 5.56 0.71
N ARG A 348 11.92 6.02 1.79
CA ARG A 348 11.27 6.32 3.08
C ARG A 348 10.00 7.18 2.97
N PRO A 349 9.91 8.22 2.13
CA PRO A 349 8.69 9.03 1.99
C PRO A 349 7.50 8.30 1.36
N ALA A 350 7.72 7.27 0.54
CA ALA A 350 6.66 6.45 -0.03
C ALA A 350 6.11 5.44 1.00
N TRP A 351 7.00 4.97 1.89
CA TRP A 351 6.65 4.05 2.97
C TRP A 351 6.01 4.72 4.17
N PHE A 352 6.68 5.76 4.70
CA PHE A 352 6.22 6.61 5.78
C PHE A 352 5.81 7.96 5.21
N ASN A 353 4.59 8.43 5.51
CA ASN A 353 4.23 9.77 5.06
C ASN A 353 4.57 10.86 6.08
N ALA A 354 5.12 11.95 5.55
CA ALA A 354 5.11 13.26 6.16
C ALA A 354 3.86 14.06 5.70
N HIS A 355 2.83 14.06 6.53
CA HIS A 355 1.73 15.05 6.59
C HIS A 355 0.65 15.09 5.48
N THR A 356 0.79 14.50 4.28
CA THR A 356 -0.17 14.77 3.17
C THR A 356 -0.67 13.59 2.33
N GLN A 357 -0.05 12.40 2.37
CA GLN A 357 -0.56 11.20 1.70
C GLN A 357 -0.56 9.99 2.65
N THR A 358 -1.23 8.91 2.26
CA THR A 358 -1.27 7.66 3.01
C THR A 358 -0.10 6.78 2.54
N GLY A 359 0.98 6.71 3.33
CA GLY A 359 2.15 5.88 2.99
C GLY A 359 1.83 4.38 3.06
N GLU A 360 2.53 3.55 2.31
CA GLU A 360 2.22 2.11 2.17
C GLU A 360 2.27 1.33 3.51
N LYS A 361 3.01 1.84 4.51
CA LYS A 361 3.03 1.32 5.88
C LYS A 361 1.65 1.32 6.56
N THR A 362 0.80 2.30 6.23
CA THR A 362 -0.49 2.51 6.89
C THR A 362 -1.61 1.60 6.38
N ASP A 363 -1.35 0.81 5.33
CA ASP A 363 -2.28 -0.21 4.85
C ASP A 363 -2.49 -1.31 5.90
N ARG A 364 -3.73 -1.79 6.03
CA ARG A 364 -4.14 -2.76 7.06
C ARG A 364 -3.51 -4.15 6.85
N TYR A 365 -3.34 -4.58 5.60
CA TYR A 365 -2.68 -5.85 5.29
C TYR A 365 -1.16 -5.76 5.48
N THR A 366 -0.57 -4.58 5.19
CA THR A 366 0.82 -4.28 5.56
C THR A 366 1.02 -4.33 7.07
N ALA A 367 0.13 -3.70 7.85
CA ALA A 367 0.18 -3.72 9.31
C ALA A 367 0.13 -5.15 9.87
N MET A 368 -0.78 -5.99 9.35
CA MET A 368 -0.89 -7.39 9.75
C MET A 368 0.37 -8.20 9.41
N TRP A 369 1.00 -7.97 8.26
CA TRP A 369 2.29 -8.59 7.95
C TRP A 369 3.40 -8.14 8.91
N MET A 370 3.43 -6.86 9.29
CA MET A 370 4.40 -6.30 10.25
C MET A 370 4.17 -6.73 11.70
N GLU A 371 3.05 -7.36 12.06
CA GLU A 371 2.90 -7.97 13.40
C GLU A 371 3.90 -9.12 13.63
N HIS A 372 4.37 -9.72 12.54
CA HIS A 372 5.29 -10.86 12.56
C HIS A 372 6.68 -10.53 11.98
N HIS A 373 6.86 -9.34 11.42
CA HIS A 373 8.09 -8.92 10.74
C HIS A 373 8.50 -7.52 11.20
N PRO A 374 9.80 -7.26 11.41
CA PRO A 374 10.25 -5.92 11.72
C PRO A 374 9.95 -4.97 10.55
N ASP A 375 9.82 -3.68 10.85
CA ASP A 375 9.61 -2.68 9.81
C ASP A 375 10.80 -2.69 8.82
N PRO A 376 10.55 -2.95 7.53
CA PRO A 376 11.61 -3.14 6.53
C PRO A 376 12.41 -1.86 6.24
N LEU A 377 11.93 -0.68 6.66
CA LEU A 377 12.64 0.58 6.49
C LEU A 377 13.05 1.23 7.82
N ASP A 378 13.17 0.43 8.89
CA ASP A 378 13.71 0.88 10.18
C ASP A 378 15.23 0.78 10.25
N THR A 379 15.81 -0.37 9.85
CA THR A 379 17.26 -0.57 9.76
C THR A 379 17.66 -1.17 8.41
N LEU A 380 18.93 -1.04 8.03
CA LEU A 380 19.44 -1.65 6.80
C LEU A 380 19.32 -3.18 6.84
N LEU A 381 19.57 -3.78 8.00
CA LEU A 381 19.42 -5.22 8.20
C LEU A 381 17.97 -5.68 7.98
N HIS A 382 16.99 -4.93 8.49
CA HIS A 382 15.56 -5.23 8.22
C HIS A 382 15.23 -5.11 6.73
N LEU A 383 15.76 -4.11 6.05
CA LEU A 383 15.57 -3.94 4.60
C LEU A 383 16.09 -5.16 3.83
N GLN A 384 17.32 -5.58 4.13
CA GLN A 384 17.98 -6.72 3.49
C GLN A 384 17.26 -8.05 3.77
N THR A 385 16.74 -8.24 4.99
CA THR A 385 16.09 -9.50 5.40
C THR A 385 14.61 -9.58 5.06
N SER A 386 13.94 -8.46 4.80
CA SER A 386 12.50 -8.40 4.51
C SER A 386 12.10 -9.02 3.16
N GLY A 387 13.05 -9.22 2.24
CA GLY A 387 12.79 -9.59 0.85
C GLY A 387 12.22 -8.45 -0.01
N MET A 388 11.95 -7.28 0.58
CA MET A 388 11.34 -6.14 -0.13
C MET A 388 12.19 -5.65 -1.30
N VAL A 389 13.52 -5.61 -1.14
CA VAL A 389 14.45 -5.17 -2.20
C VAL A 389 14.40 -6.15 -3.38
N ASP A 390 14.54 -7.45 -3.12
CA ASP A 390 14.54 -8.48 -4.15
C ASP A 390 13.22 -8.50 -4.91
N HIS A 391 12.09 -8.45 -4.21
CA HIS A 391 10.77 -8.39 -4.84
C HIS A 391 10.58 -7.12 -5.67
N SER A 392 11.09 -5.98 -5.18
CA SER A 392 11.03 -4.72 -5.92
C SER A 392 11.86 -4.78 -7.20
N LEU A 393 13.08 -5.32 -7.14
CA LEU A 393 13.95 -5.47 -8.29
C LEU A 393 13.41 -6.50 -9.29
N ALA A 394 12.80 -7.59 -8.82
CA ALA A 394 12.20 -8.61 -9.68
C ALA A 394 11.11 -8.04 -10.61
N VAL A 395 10.37 -7.03 -10.16
CA VAL A 395 9.33 -6.35 -10.96
C VAL A 395 9.87 -5.12 -11.68
N PHE A 396 10.57 -4.22 -10.96
CA PHE A 396 10.91 -2.90 -11.48
C PHE A 396 12.19 -2.87 -12.30
N LYS A 397 13.17 -3.76 -12.08
CA LYS A 397 14.38 -3.79 -12.90
C LYS A 397 14.09 -4.01 -14.39
N PRO A 398 13.33 -5.05 -14.80
CA PRO A 398 12.99 -5.23 -16.22
C PRO A 398 12.08 -4.11 -16.72
N LEU A 399 11.13 -3.65 -15.91
CA LEU A 399 10.24 -2.54 -16.26
C LEU A 399 11.03 -1.25 -16.57
N LEU A 400 11.96 -0.87 -15.69
CA LEU A 400 12.76 0.35 -15.83
C LEU A 400 13.75 0.28 -17.00
N ALA A 401 14.24 -0.92 -17.34
CA ALA A 401 15.11 -1.11 -18.50
C ALA A 401 14.42 -0.79 -19.84
N HIS A 402 13.09 -0.85 -19.88
CA HIS A 402 12.27 -0.55 -21.05
C HIS A 402 11.44 0.73 -20.91
N LEU A 403 11.65 1.51 -19.84
CA LEU A 403 10.86 2.70 -19.54
C LEU A 403 11.61 3.96 -19.94
N GLU A 404 11.04 4.71 -20.88
CA GLU A 404 11.50 6.04 -21.27
C GLU A 404 10.53 7.11 -20.77
N SER A 405 11.08 8.26 -20.36
CA SER A 405 10.29 9.43 -19.98
C SER A 405 10.27 10.42 -21.14
N GLY A 406 9.08 10.65 -21.71
CA GLY A 406 8.84 11.67 -22.72
C GLY A 406 8.39 12.99 -22.10
N ALA A 407 8.80 14.11 -22.69
CA ALA A 407 8.36 15.46 -22.34
C ALA A 407 7.07 15.85 -23.06
#